data_AF-A0A2N3VMP5-F1
#
_entry.id   AF-A0A2N3VMP5-F1
#
_cell.length_a   1.000
_cell.length_b   1.000
_cell.length_c   1.000
_cell.angle_alpha   90.00
_cell.angle_beta   90.00
_cell.angle_gamma   90.00
#
_symmetry.space_group_name_H-M   'P 1'
#
loop_
_entity.id
_entity.type
_entity.pdbx_description
1 polymer ?
#
loop_
_entity_poly.entity_id
_entity_poly.type
_entity_poly.pdbx_seq_one_letter_code
_entity_poly.pdbx_strand_id
1 'polypeptide(L)' 'MLFETQDETEWREHVHLLRASEEQLDWSAVRVDMLCGRLMQPTTYRLSLFIPDPVADPGQDR' A
#
# COMPACT_ATOMS: atom_id res chain seq x y z
N MET A 1 0.43 -6.21 1.34
CA MET A 1 1.46 -5.49 2.13
C MET A 1 0.83 -4.24 2.75
N LEU A 2 1.15 -3.90 4.00
CA LEU A 2 0.63 -2.75 4.74
C LEU A 2 1.77 -2.06 5.51
N PHE A 3 1.85 -0.73 5.39
CA PHE A 3 2.72 0.14 6.18
C PHE A 3 1.88 1.30 6.75
N GLU A 4 2.06 1.59 8.03
CA GLU A 4 1.33 2.66 8.74
C GLU A 4 2.27 3.44 9.66
N THR A 5 2.13 4.76 9.66
CA THR A 5 2.87 5.64 10.58
C THR A 5 2.08 6.92 10.86
N GLN A 6 2.35 7.56 12.00
CA GLN A 6 1.84 8.90 12.32
C GLN A 6 2.86 10.00 11.98
N ASP A 7 4.08 9.60 11.59
CA ASP A 7 5.14 10.52 11.19
C ASP A 7 5.09 10.77 9.67
N GLU A 8 4.85 12.03 9.28
CA GLU A 8 4.78 12.41 7.87
C GLU A 8 6.14 12.28 7.16
N THR A 9 7.25 12.53 7.86
CA THR A 9 8.60 12.44 7.29
C THR A 9 8.93 10.99 6.98
N GLU A 10 8.70 10.10 7.95
CA GLU A 10 8.88 8.65 7.77
C GLU A 10 8.01 8.13 6.60
N TRP A 11 6.76 8.59 6.52
CA TRP A 11 5.88 8.23 5.42
C TRP A 11 6.42 8.68 4.05
N ARG A 12 6.92 9.91 3.94
CA ARG A 12 7.49 10.44 2.68
C ARG A 12 8.74 9.69 2.26
N GLU A 13 9.63 9.40 3.19
CA GLU A 13 10.85 8.62 2.94
C GLU A 13 10.50 7.21 2.48
N HIS A 14 9.54 6.55 3.14
CA HIS A 14 9.10 5.21 2.76
C HIS A 14 8.54 5.17 1.33
N VAL A 15 7.67 6.13 0.96
CA VAL A 15 7.13 6.24 -0.41
C VAL A 15 8.23 6.50 -1.43
N HIS A 16 9.21 7.33 -1.09
CA HIS A 16 10.34 7.64 -1.97
C HIS A 16 11.19 6.39 -2.25
N LEU A 17 11.54 5.65 -1.20
CA LEU A 17 12.30 4.39 -1.31
C LEU A 17 11.54 3.34 -2.12
N LEU A 18 10.23 3.20 -1.89
CA LEU A 18 9.40 2.23 -2.62
C LEU A 18 9.37 2.54 -4.12
N ARG A 19 9.27 3.83 -4.49
CA ARG A 19 9.33 4.29 -5.89
C ARG A 19 10.68 4.10 -6.55
N ALA A 20 11.76 4.16 -5.76
CA ALA A 20 13.11 3.95 -6.23
C ALA A 20 13.51 2.46 -6.27
N SER A 21 12.74 1.57 -5.63
CA SER A 21 13.03 0.15 -5.62
C SER A 21 12.89 -0.47 -7.01
N GLU A 22 13.76 -1.43 -7.32
CA GLU A 22 13.72 -2.19 -8.60
C GLU A 22 12.58 -3.22 -8.62
N GLU A 23 11.85 -3.36 -7.52
CA GLU A 23 10.67 -4.21 -7.42
C GLU A 23 9.55 -3.62 -8.29
N GLN A 24 9.11 -4.39 -9.30
CA GLN A 24 8.03 -4.02 -10.20
C GLN A 24 6.69 -4.11 -9.47
N LEU A 25 6.45 -3.19 -8.55
CA LEU A 25 5.16 -3.00 -7.94
C LEU A 25 4.22 -2.35 -8.95
N ASP A 26 3.04 -2.95 -9.12
CA ASP A 26 1.95 -2.31 -9.85
C ASP A 26 1.42 -1.13 -9.03
N TRP A 27 1.88 0.07 -9.36
CA TRP A 27 1.46 1.32 -8.72
C TRP A 27 -0.05 1.58 -8.85
N SER A 28 -0.73 0.98 -9.83
CA SER A 28 -2.19 1.09 -9.94
C SER A 28 -2.92 0.32 -8.83
N ALA A 29 -2.27 -0.70 -8.25
CA ALA A 29 -2.74 -1.49 -7.11
C ALA A 29 -2.28 -0.92 -5.75
N VAL A 30 -1.37 0.04 -5.73
CA VAL A 30 -0.94 0.74 -4.51
C VAL A 30 -1.99 1.78 -4.11
N ARG A 31 -2.27 1.88 -2.80
CA ARG A 31 -3.15 2.88 -2.20
C ARG A 31 -2.42 3.62 -1.09
N VAL A 32 -2.63 4.92 -1.05
CA VAL A 32 -2.13 5.84 -0.03
C VAL A 32 -3.34 6.48 0.63
N ASP A 33 -3.49 6.27 1.93
CA ASP A 33 -4.56 6.86 2.72
C ASP A 33 -3.98 7.77 3.81
N MET A 34 -4.71 8.85 4.11
CA MET A 34 -4.48 9.69 5.29
C MET A 34 -5.71 9.58 6.19
N LEU A 35 -5.57 8.87 7.30
CA LEU A 35 -6.63 8.59 8.25
C LEU A 35 -6.62 9.67 9.34
N CYS A 36 -7.17 10.83 9.01
CA CYS A 36 -7.24 12.00 9.90
C CYS A 36 -8.48 11.98 10.81
N GLY A 37 -8.81 10.83 11.40
CA GLY A 37 -10.06 10.57 12.12
C GLY A 37 -10.48 11.72 13.07
N ARG A 38 -11.77 12.10 13.03
CA ARG A 38 -12.41 13.20 13.79
C ARG A 38 -11.63 13.61 15.06
N LEU A 39 -10.84 14.68 14.97
CA LEU A 39 -10.19 15.53 16.01
C LEU A 39 -9.50 14.89 17.25
N MET A 40 -9.91 13.70 17.70
CA MET A 40 -9.42 12.98 18.87
C MET A 40 -8.38 11.91 18.50
N GLN A 41 -8.31 11.49 17.24
CA GLN A 41 -7.34 10.51 16.78
C GLN A 41 -6.22 11.22 16.02
N PRO A 42 -4.96 10.83 16.24
CA PRO A 42 -3.86 11.35 15.45
C PRO A 42 -4.00 10.92 13.99
N THR A 43 -3.48 11.75 13.09
CA THR A 43 -3.41 11.42 11.66
C THR A 43 -2.50 10.22 11.46
N THR A 44 -3.02 9.16 10.83
CA THR A 44 -2.21 8.01 10.41
C THR A 44 -2.09 8.00 8.89
N TYR A 45 -0.86 7.96 8.41
CA TYR A 45 -0.53 7.72 7.01
C TYR A 45 -0.43 6.22 6.77
N ARG A 46 -1.10 5.73 5.72
CA ARG A 46 -1.14 4.32 5.36
C ARG A 46 -0.76 4.11 3.91
N LEU A 47 0.09 3.12 3.67
CA LEU A 47 0.39 2.58 2.34
C LEU A 47 -0.03 1.10 2.31
N SER A 48 -0.86 0.73 1.34
CA SER A 48 -1.30 -0.64 1.17
C SER A 48 -1.22 -1.07 -0.29
N LEU A 49 -0.83 -2.33 -0.52
CA LEU A 49 -0.86 -2.97 -1.83
C LEU A 49 -2.06 -3.91 -1.91
N PHE A 50 -2.94 -3.67 -2.87
CA PHE A 50 -4.00 -4.60 -3.21
C PHE A 50 -3.40 -5.79 -3.98
N ILE A 51 -3.65 -7.00 -3.49
CA ILE A 51 -3.22 -8.24 -4.14
C ILE A 51 -4.50 -8.97 -4.52
N PRO A 52 -4.85 -9.04 -5.82
CA PRO A 52 -5.99 -9.84 -6.24
C PRO A 52 -5.70 -11.32 -5.95
N ASP A 53 -6.74 -12.06 -5.57
CA ASP A 53 -6.61 -13.52 -5.48
C ASP A 53 -6.18 -14.07 -6.86
N PRO A 54 -5.23 -15.01 -6.90
CA PRO A 54 -4.88 -15.66 -8.15
C PRO A 54 -6.14 -16.34 -8.69
N VAL A 55 -6.58 -15.91 -9.88
CA VAL A 55 -7.69 -16.57 -10.57
C VAL A 55 -7.29 -18.04 -10.74
N ALA A 56 -8.04 -18.95 -10.09
CA ALA A 56 -7.86 -20.37 -10.33
C ALA A 56 -8.07 -20.61 -11.83
N ASP A 57 -7.02 -21.06 -12.52
CA ASP A 57 -7.09 -21.42 -13.92
C ASP A 57 -8.16 -22.51 -14.09
N PRO A 58 -9.27 -22.29 -14.80
CA PRO A 58 -10.28 -23.31 -15.03
C PRO A 58 -9.83 -24.39 -16.04
N GLY A 59 -8.55 -24.44 -16.40
CA GLY A 59 -7.99 -25.27 -17.46
C GLY A 59 -7.23 -26.54 -17.06
N GLN A 60 -7.52 -27.17 -15.91
CA GLN A 60 -6.95 -28.49 -15.58
C GLN A 60 -8.02 -29.59 -15.50
N ASP A 61 -8.79 -29.75 -16.56
CA ASP A 61 -9.42 -31.02 -16.93
C ASP A 61 -9.51 -31.06 -18.45
N ARG A 62 -8.59 -31.80 -19.10
CA ARG A 62 -8.81 -32.60 -20.32
C ARG A 62 -7.56 -33.35 -20.74
#